data_AF-A0A8C0BD27-F1
#
_entry.id   AF-A0A8C0BD27-F1
#
_cell.length_a   1.000
_cell.length_b   1.000
_cell.length_c   1.000
_cell.angle_alpha   90.00
_cell.angle_beta   90.00
_cell.angle_gamma   90.00
#
_symmetry.space_group_name_H-M   'P 1'
#
loop_
_entity.id
_entity.type
_entity.pdbx_description
1 polymer ?
#
loop_
_entity_poly.entity_id
_entity_poly.type
_entity_poly.pdbx_seq_one_letter_code
_entity_poly.pdbx_strand_id
1 'polypeptide(L)'
;MSGVRGWREGSRHRTAAGSATPFSSQGYLWDGNNKREEAENPQKLSKSEEEQSSQALVYQQQQEQYVGPYVLITPEETRRNRLQQIAKKELDDLERWKEEHRPGPIKLVPQRLGGKESETEARQKQQMMLMQSKYQQKHKREEYVKAKKAAEEAEILKKKAIQREKAERLEVKKRQQEMKRRDMFLEDQYYKTNELLNRLDLGLPKSDSCQIANCGPESTAWMRSHTYKQALREDENRRLEEMKQEQRRKAEFMEFKQKQEEEARTRAHRNEQRRVNNAFLDRLQNKTQPNSIYQPGYSGSLDYLSNEACVSFWIQNVKAIR
;
A
#
# COMPACT_ATOMS: atom_id res chain seq x y z
N MET A 1 29.72 -7.50 51.55
CA MET A 1 30.86 -6.80 50.92
C MET A 1 30.61 -6.70 49.43
N SER A 2 30.73 -5.50 48.85
CA SER A 2 31.04 -5.17 47.44
C SER A 2 30.27 -5.92 46.33
N GLY A 3 29.52 -5.33 45.41
CA GLY A 3 29.58 -3.98 44.84
C GLY A 3 29.23 -4.05 43.35
N VAL A 4 28.19 -3.31 42.96
CA VAL A 4 27.89 -2.64 41.68
C VAL A 4 28.74 -2.97 40.43
N ARG A 5 28.04 -3.29 39.32
CA ARG A 5 28.11 -2.66 37.96
C ARG A 5 27.34 -3.57 36.97
N GLY A 6 26.29 -3.17 36.25
CA GLY A 6 25.97 -1.87 35.69
C GLY A 6 26.65 -1.70 34.33
N TRP A 7 26.25 -2.46 33.30
CA TRP A 7 26.69 -2.23 31.92
C TRP A 7 25.51 -1.75 31.06
N ARG A 8 25.53 -0.44 30.79
CA ARG A 8 24.69 0.28 29.84
C ARG A 8 25.62 1.20 29.06
N GLU A 9 25.93 0.84 27.82
CA GLU A 9 26.45 1.71 26.75
C GLU A 9 25.60 1.40 25.51
N GLY A 10 24.99 2.33 24.78
CA GLY A 10 25.26 3.75 24.68
C GLY A 10 26.27 4.05 23.58
N SER A 11 26.00 3.69 22.32
CA SER A 11 26.74 4.24 21.18
C SER A 11 25.78 4.90 20.19
N ARG A 12 25.74 6.23 20.28
CA ARG A 12 25.31 7.14 19.22
C ARG A 12 26.51 7.38 18.32
N HIS A 13 26.49 6.88 17.09
CA HIS A 13 27.24 7.49 15.99
C HIS A 13 26.30 7.64 14.80
N ARG A 14 25.76 8.86 14.70
CA ARG A 14 25.29 9.47 13.46
C ARG A 14 26.55 9.79 12.67
N THR A 15 26.71 9.20 11.49
CA THR A 15 27.63 9.72 10.48
C THR A 15 26.82 9.94 9.21
N ALA A 16 26.57 11.21 8.95
CA ALA A 16 26.08 11.70 7.67
C ALA A 16 27.28 11.93 6.75
N ALA A 17 27.26 11.29 5.59
CA ALA A 17 27.93 11.69 4.37
C ALA A 17 27.03 11.13 3.25
N GLY A 18 26.37 11.94 2.44
CA GLY A 18 27.00 12.94 1.60
C GLY A 18 27.38 12.26 0.28
N SER A 19 26.39 11.84 -0.51
CA SER A 19 26.56 11.66 -1.95
C SER A 19 25.34 12.23 -2.64
N ALA A 20 25.64 13.11 -3.58
CA ALA A 20 24.73 14.04 -4.19
C ALA A 20 23.75 13.33 -5.11
N THR A 21 22.48 13.72 -4.96
CA THR A 21 21.53 13.78 -6.06
C THR A 21 22.08 14.73 -7.14
N PRO A 22 21.87 14.40 -8.43
CA PRO A 22 21.35 15.40 -9.34
C PRO A 22 19.89 15.02 -9.57
N PHE A 23 19.06 15.64 -8.74
CA PHE A 23 17.66 15.88 -9.08
C PHE A 23 17.70 16.67 -10.38
N SER A 24 17.36 16.03 -11.50
CA SER A 24 17.21 16.70 -12.78
C SER A 24 16.04 17.68 -12.63
N SER A 25 16.39 18.92 -12.31
CA SER A 25 15.51 20.06 -12.42
C SER A 25 15.29 20.31 -13.91
N GLN A 26 14.34 19.61 -14.51
CA GLN A 26 13.69 20.10 -15.72
C GLN A 26 12.90 21.33 -15.26
N GLY A 27 13.58 22.48 -15.32
CA GLY A 27 13.00 23.77 -15.07
C GLY A 27 11.75 23.91 -15.91
N TYR A 28 10.68 24.30 -15.25
CA TYR A 28 9.53 24.89 -15.87
C TYR A 28 10.02 26.11 -16.68
N LEU A 29 10.15 25.97 -18.00
CA LEU A 29 10.18 27.11 -18.90
C LEU A 29 8.71 27.50 -19.15
N TRP A 30 8.13 28.15 -18.15
CA TRP A 30 7.00 29.04 -18.37
C TRP A 30 7.55 30.25 -19.10
N ASP A 31 7.53 30.24 -20.44
CA ASP A 31 7.59 31.48 -21.22
C ASP A 31 6.26 32.21 -21.03
N GLY A 32 6.16 32.89 -19.89
CA GLY A 32 5.17 33.91 -19.63
C GLY A 32 5.50 35.13 -20.45
N ASN A 33 5.04 35.18 -21.70
CA ASN A 33 5.00 36.43 -22.47
C ASN A 33 3.87 37.33 -21.93
N ASN A 34 4.11 37.93 -20.76
CA ASN A 34 3.42 39.15 -20.35
C ASN A 34 4.33 40.33 -20.72
N LYS A 35 4.19 40.84 -21.95
CA LYS A 35 4.60 42.21 -22.25
C LYS A 35 3.42 43.12 -21.91
N ARG A 36 3.48 43.73 -20.72
CA ARG A 36 2.71 44.93 -20.42
C ARG A 36 3.68 46.08 -20.30
N GLU A 37 3.26 47.20 -20.90
CA GLU A 37 3.76 48.57 -20.74
C GLU A 37 5.02 48.91 -21.54
N GLU A 38 4.79 49.49 -22.72
CA GLU A 38 5.14 50.89 -22.93
C GLU A 38 4.19 51.46 -23.98
N ALA A 39 3.27 52.29 -23.51
CA ALA A 39 2.54 53.21 -24.37
C ALA A 39 3.49 54.38 -24.67
N GLU A 40 4.27 54.27 -25.73
CA GLU A 40 4.96 55.42 -26.31
C GLU A 40 4.15 55.94 -27.49
N ASN A 41 3.46 57.04 -27.21
CA ASN A 41 2.88 57.96 -28.16
C ASN A 41 4.03 58.80 -28.78
N PRO A 42 4.29 58.74 -30.10
CA PRO A 42 5.12 59.74 -30.74
C PRO A 42 4.25 60.95 -31.08
N GLN A 43 4.24 61.88 -30.14
CA GLN A 43 4.02 63.29 -30.40
C GLN A 43 5.06 63.78 -31.45
N LYS A 44 4.62 64.18 -32.65
CA LYS A 44 5.16 65.26 -33.51
C LYS A 44 4.30 65.35 -34.78
N LEU A 45 3.34 66.27 -34.89
CA LEU A 45 3.44 67.73 -35.04
C LEU A 45 3.83 68.18 -36.46
N SER A 46 2.82 68.52 -37.24
CA SER A 46 2.78 69.65 -38.19
C SER A 46 1.30 70.11 -38.24
N LYS A 47 0.89 71.06 -37.39
CA LYS A 47 0.83 72.51 -37.66
C LYS A 47 0.22 72.88 -39.02
N SER A 48 -1.01 73.37 -38.97
CA SER A 48 -1.43 74.69 -39.46
C SER A 48 -2.55 75.12 -38.50
N GLU A 49 -2.32 76.15 -37.67
CA GLU A 49 -2.90 77.49 -37.89
C GLU A 49 -4.45 77.41 -37.80
N GLU A 50 -5.15 77.99 -36.84
CA GLU A 50 -4.96 79.27 -36.14
C GLU A 50 -5.56 79.19 -34.74
N GLU A 51 -4.85 79.79 -33.81
CA GLU A 51 -5.43 80.39 -32.61
C GLU A 51 -6.45 81.45 -33.05
N GLN A 52 -7.68 81.41 -32.50
CA GLN A 52 -8.44 82.57 -32.05
C GLN A 52 -9.90 82.18 -31.72
N SER A 53 -10.13 81.77 -30.48
CA SER A 53 -11.07 82.49 -29.62
C SER A 53 -11.00 81.90 -28.21
N SER A 54 -10.07 82.44 -27.45
CA SER A 54 -10.28 82.68 -26.04
C SER A 54 -11.72 83.14 -25.82
N GLN A 55 -12.46 82.43 -24.97
CA GLN A 55 -13.40 83.01 -24.01
C GLN A 55 -14.11 84.30 -24.47
N ALA A 56 -14.95 84.21 -25.49
CA ALA A 56 -15.97 85.22 -25.77
C ALA A 56 -17.00 84.69 -26.78
N LEU A 57 -17.42 83.42 -26.66
CA LEU A 57 -18.73 83.07 -27.21
C LEU A 57 -19.76 83.56 -26.19
N VAL A 58 -20.12 84.82 -26.39
CA VAL A 58 -21.42 85.42 -26.13
C VAL A 58 -22.40 84.33 -25.73
N TYR A 59 -22.85 84.36 -24.47
CA TYR A 59 -24.12 83.79 -24.10
C TYR A 59 -25.11 84.22 -25.17
N GLN A 60 -25.43 83.34 -26.14
CA GLN A 60 -26.71 83.45 -26.80
C GLN A 60 -27.68 83.21 -25.65
N GLN A 61 -28.18 84.33 -25.14
CA GLN A 61 -29.18 84.43 -24.12
C GLN A 61 -30.38 83.63 -24.65
N GLN A 62 -30.39 82.33 -24.36
CA GLN A 62 -31.57 81.53 -24.55
C GLN A 62 -32.61 82.22 -23.69
N GLN A 63 -33.69 82.66 -24.33
CA GLN A 63 -34.80 83.27 -23.63
C GLN A 63 -35.43 82.16 -22.77
N GLU A 64 -34.93 82.03 -21.54
CA GLU A 64 -35.48 81.15 -20.52
C GLU A 64 -36.89 81.65 -20.20
N GLN A 65 -37.90 81.04 -20.83
CA GLN A 65 -39.28 81.33 -20.52
C GLN A 65 -39.63 80.62 -19.22
N TYR A 66 -39.78 81.39 -18.15
CA TYR A 66 -40.26 80.92 -16.87
C TYR A 66 -41.78 80.76 -16.90
N VAL A 67 -42.27 79.52 -16.71
CA VAL A 67 -43.70 79.23 -16.57
C VAL A 67 -43.91 78.56 -15.21
N GLY A 68 -44.15 79.37 -14.18
CA GLY A 68 -44.29 78.92 -12.79
C GLY A 68 -42.96 78.44 -12.19
N PRO A 69 -42.90 77.27 -11.50
CA PRO A 69 -41.66 76.78 -10.89
C PRO A 69 -40.69 76.11 -11.89
N TYR A 70 -40.99 76.08 -13.18
CA TYR A 70 -40.17 75.43 -14.22
C TYR A 70 -39.63 76.42 -15.24
N VAL A 71 -38.41 76.15 -15.73
CA VAL A 71 -37.76 76.88 -16.83
C VAL A 71 -37.91 76.08 -18.12
N LEU A 72 -38.55 76.67 -19.13
CA LEU A 72 -38.62 76.09 -20.47
C LEU A 72 -37.40 76.55 -21.28
N ILE A 73 -36.49 75.62 -21.55
CA ILE A 73 -35.34 75.82 -22.42
C ILE A 73 -35.74 75.43 -23.84
N THR A 74 -35.80 76.41 -24.74
CA THR A 74 -36.13 76.19 -26.16
C THR A 74 -35.02 75.39 -26.84
N PRO A 75 -35.33 74.27 -27.51
CA PRO A 75 -34.31 73.48 -28.19
C PRO A 75 -33.59 74.28 -29.29
N GLU A 76 -32.28 74.40 -29.17
CA GLU A 76 -31.41 74.93 -30.22
C GLU A 76 -31.47 74.05 -31.47
N GLU A 77 -32.24 74.47 -32.47
CA GLU A 77 -32.40 73.72 -33.72
C GLU A 77 -31.09 73.54 -34.47
N THR A 78 -30.22 74.55 -34.43
CA THR A 78 -28.90 74.51 -35.08
C THR A 78 -27.98 73.47 -34.43
N ARG A 79 -27.91 73.45 -33.09
CA ARG A 79 -27.15 72.46 -32.31
C ARG A 79 -27.72 71.06 -32.51
N ARG A 80 -29.04 70.93 -32.51
CA ARG A 80 -29.73 69.65 -32.75
C ARG A 80 -29.43 69.09 -34.14
N ASN A 81 -29.50 69.94 -35.18
CA ASN A 81 -29.19 69.53 -36.55
C ASN A 81 -27.71 69.16 -36.70
N ARG A 82 -26.78 69.89 -36.07
CA ARG A 82 -25.36 69.53 -36.02
C ARG A 82 -25.14 68.17 -35.36
N LEU A 83 -25.77 67.92 -34.21
CA LEU A 83 -25.69 66.63 -33.52
C LEU A 83 -26.27 65.48 -34.35
N GLN A 84 -27.38 65.71 -35.05
CA GLN A 84 -27.96 64.71 -35.95
C GLN A 84 -27.06 64.43 -37.15
N GLN A 85 -26.38 65.43 -37.71
CA GLN A 85 -25.42 65.24 -38.79
C GLN A 85 -24.19 64.47 -38.33
N ILE A 86 -23.67 64.77 -37.13
CA ILE A 86 -22.55 64.02 -36.53
C ILE A 86 -22.97 62.57 -36.28
N ALA A 87 -24.12 62.35 -35.64
CA ALA A 87 -24.61 61.00 -35.36
C ALA A 87 -24.81 60.16 -36.64
N LYS A 88 -25.29 60.77 -37.73
CA LYS A 88 -25.40 60.08 -39.03
C LYS A 88 -24.03 59.73 -39.60
N LYS A 89 -23.09 60.67 -39.60
CA LYS A 89 -21.73 60.45 -40.10
C LYS A 89 -21.00 59.36 -39.31
N GLU A 90 -21.11 59.39 -37.98
CA GLU A 90 -20.49 58.40 -37.10
C GLU A 90 -21.05 56.99 -37.31
N LEU A 91 -22.36 56.86 -37.58
CA LEU A 91 -22.96 55.58 -37.95
C LEU A 91 -22.41 55.05 -39.28
N ASP A 92 -22.31 55.91 -40.30
CA ASP A 92 -21.77 55.54 -41.61
C ASP A 92 -20.27 55.19 -41.51
N ASP A 93 -19.50 55.93 -40.71
CA ASP A 93 -18.08 55.64 -40.44
C ASP A 93 -17.89 54.29 -39.74
N LEU A 94 -18.76 53.97 -38.78
CA LEU A 94 -18.74 52.70 -38.07
C LEU A 94 -19.10 51.52 -38.98
N GLU A 95 -20.05 51.71 -39.89
CA GLU A 95 -20.41 50.71 -40.89
C GLU A 95 -19.24 50.43 -41.85
N ARG A 96 -18.60 51.49 -42.39
CA ARG A 96 -17.38 51.35 -43.22
C ARG A 96 -16.25 50.64 -42.46
N TRP A 97 -16.01 51.01 -41.21
CA TRP A 97 -14.99 50.38 -40.38
C TRP A 97 -15.25 48.88 -40.18
N LYS A 98 -16.51 48.50 -39.95
CA LYS A 98 -16.90 47.08 -39.82
C LYS A 98 -16.71 46.31 -41.12
N GLU A 99 -16.97 46.93 -42.27
CA GLU A 99 -16.76 46.31 -43.58
C GLU A 99 -15.28 46.15 -43.91
N GLU A 100 -14.47 47.19 -43.68
CA GLU A 100 -13.03 47.18 -43.89
C GLU A 100 -12.31 46.17 -42.98
N HIS A 101 -12.77 46.03 -41.73
CA HIS A 101 -12.21 45.09 -40.77
C HIS A 101 -12.94 43.75 -40.71
N ARG A 102 -13.85 43.48 -41.65
CA ARG A 102 -14.52 42.18 -41.70
C ARG A 102 -13.49 41.12 -42.10
N PRO A 103 -13.17 40.15 -41.22
CA PRO A 103 -12.26 39.08 -41.60
C PRO A 103 -12.89 38.27 -42.75
N GLY A 104 -12.14 38.13 -43.84
CA GLY A 104 -12.60 37.39 -45.03
C GLY A 104 -12.84 35.91 -44.73
N PRO A 105 -13.65 35.21 -45.56
CA PRO A 105 -13.87 33.78 -45.41
C PRO A 105 -12.53 33.03 -45.43
N ILE A 106 -12.22 32.34 -44.34
CA ILE A 106 -10.97 31.59 -44.19
C ILE A 106 -11.03 30.36 -45.13
N LYS A 107 -10.25 30.39 -46.21
CA LYS A 107 -10.13 29.28 -47.20
C LYS A 107 -9.00 28.30 -46.86
N LEU A 108 -8.63 28.18 -45.60
CA LEU A 108 -7.61 27.22 -45.18
C LEU A 108 -8.25 25.85 -45.01
N VAL A 109 -7.70 24.84 -45.70
CA VAL A 109 -8.07 23.44 -45.45
C VAL A 109 -7.61 23.12 -44.02
N PRO A 110 -8.49 22.62 -43.12
CA PRO A 110 -8.11 22.30 -41.76
C PRO A 110 -6.92 21.34 -41.74
N GLN A 111 -5.81 21.79 -41.16
CA GLN A 111 -4.62 20.95 -41.01
C GLN A 111 -4.90 19.91 -39.91
N ARG A 112 -4.79 18.61 -40.23
CA ARG A 112 -4.88 17.55 -39.22
C ARG A 112 -3.68 17.67 -38.28
N LEU A 113 -3.90 18.24 -37.10
CA LEU A 113 -2.92 18.41 -36.02
C LEU A 113 -2.76 17.12 -35.16
N GLY A 114 -3.19 15.96 -35.65
CA GLY A 114 -3.23 14.69 -34.91
C GLY A 114 -2.26 13.63 -35.45
N GLY A 115 -2.00 12.61 -34.64
CA GLY A 115 -1.16 11.46 -35.02
C GLY A 115 -1.70 10.68 -36.22
N LYS A 116 -0.82 9.96 -36.93
CA LYS A 116 -1.17 9.16 -38.12
C LYS A 116 -1.95 7.88 -37.80
N GLU A 117 -2.07 7.53 -36.52
CA GLU A 117 -2.74 6.31 -36.08
C GLU A 117 -4.25 6.50 -36.11
N SER A 118 -4.96 5.52 -36.66
CA SER A 118 -6.42 5.45 -36.57
C SER A 118 -6.83 5.30 -35.10
N GLU A 119 -7.97 5.89 -34.71
CA GLU A 119 -8.52 5.76 -33.35
C GLU A 119 -8.65 4.28 -32.93
N THR A 120 -9.03 3.42 -33.87
CA THR A 120 -9.17 1.98 -33.64
C THR A 120 -7.84 1.31 -33.33
N GLU A 121 -6.76 1.70 -34.01
CA GLU A 121 -5.41 1.18 -33.79
C GLU A 121 -4.88 1.63 -32.42
N ALA A 122 -5.08 2.90 -32.07
CA ALA A 122 -4.71 3.43 -30.77
C ALA A 122 -5.45 2.69 -29.63
N ARG A 123 -6.75 2.40 -29.81
CA ARG A 123 -7.56 1.64 -28.85
C ARG A 123 -7.09 0.19 -28.71
N GLN A 124 -6.74 -0.47 -29.81
CA GLN A 124 -6.18 -1.81 -29.79
C GLN A 124 -4.82 -1.84 -29.08
N LYS A 125 -3.94 -0.89 -29.36
CA LYS A 125 -2.64 -0.77 -28.66
C LYS A 125 -2.81 -0.55 -27.16
N GLN A 126 -3.74 0.30 -26.74
CA GLN A 126 -4.07 0.48 -25.33
C GLN A 126 -4.55 -0.82 -24.68
N GLN A 127 -5.44 -1.56 -25.34
CA GLN A 127 -5.93 -2.84 -24.83
C GLN A 127 -4.80 -3.87 -24.70
N MET A 128 -3.93 -3.97 -25.71
CA MET A 128 -2.75 -4.85 -25.69
C MET A 128 -1.78 -4.49 -24.56
N MET A 129 -1.50 -3.20 -24.37
CA MET A 129 -0.61 -2.73 -23.31
C MET A 129 -1.16 -3.04 -21.91
N LEU A 130 -2.46 -2.84 -21.71
CA LEU A 130 -3.13 -3.21 -20.46
C LEU A 130 -3.03 -4.71 -20.18
N MET A 131 -3.19 -5.54 -21.21
CA MET A 131 -3.07 -6.99 -21.08
C MET A 131 -1.64 -7.42 -20.72
N GLN A 132 -0.62 -6.86 -21.38
CA GLN A 132 0.78 -7.15 -21.09
C GLN A 132 1.18 -6.70 -19.67
N SER A 133 0.76 -5.50 -19.27
CA SER A 133 1.01 -4.98 -17.93
C SER A 133 0.41 -5.87 -16.83
N LYS A 134 -0.85 -6.32 -17.02
CA LYS A 134 -1.49 -7.30 -16.11
C LYS A 134 -0.67 -8.58 -15.99
N TYR A 135 -0.16 -9.10 -17.10
CA TYR A 135 0.62 -10.34 -17.10
C TYR A 135 1.96 -10.17 -16.38
N GLN A 136 2.68 -9.09 -16.65
CA GLN A 136 3.94 -8.75 -15.96
C GLN A 136 3.72 -8.58 -14.46
N GLN A 137 2.63 -7.93 -14.06
CA GLN A 137 2.29 -7.77 -12.65
C GLN A 137 2.01 -9.11 -11.98
N LYS A 138 1.27 -10.01 -12.65
CA LYS A 138 1.01 -11.38 -12.17
C LYS A 138 2.32 -12.14 -11.98
N HIS A 139 3.19 -12.12 -12.98
CA HIS A 139 4.50 -12.78 -12.92
C HIS A 139 5.35 -12.28 -11.75
N LYS A 140 5.44 -10.95 -11.54
CA LYS A 140 6.18 -10.38 -10.39
C LYS A 140 5.63 -10.85 -9.04
N ARG A 141 4.30 -10.97 -8.90
CA ARG A 141 3.67 -11.49 -7.68
C ARG A 141 3.99 -12.97 -7.46
N GLU A 142 3.92 -13.77 -8.52
CA GLU A 142 4.25 -15.20 -8.45
C GLU A 142 5.71 -15.43 -8.06
N GLU A 143 6.65 -14.70 -8.67
CA GLU A 143 8.07 -14.79 -8.33
C GLU A 143 8.34 -14.37 -6.90
N TYR A 144 7.69 -13.30 -6.41
CA TYR A 144 7.79 -12.91 -5.00
C TYR A 144 7.26 -14.01 -4.06
N VAL A 145 6.11 -14.60 -4.37
CA VAL A 145 5.53 -15.69 -3.56
C VAL A 145 6.43 -16.93 -3.59
N LYS A 146 6.98 -17.30 -4.76
CA LYS A 146 7.92 -18.43 -4.89
C LYS A 146 9.20 -18.17 -4.08
N ALA A 147 9.78 -16.99 -4.19
CA ALA A 147 10.98 -16.62 -3.43
C ALA A 147 10.74 -16.70 -1.91
N LYS A 148 9.59 -16.21 -1.45
CA LYS A 148 9.20 -16.32 -0.04
C LYS A 148 9.07 -17.77 0.42
N LYS A 149 8.39 -18.61 -0.36
CA LYS A 149 8.25 -20.05 -0.06
C LYS A 149 9.60 -20.77 -0.05
N ALA A 150 10.47 -20.50 -1.03
CA ALA A 150 11.80 -21.09 -1.09
C ALA A 150 12.67 -20.72 0.12
N ALA A 151 12.57 -19.48 0.61
CA ALA A 151 13.25 -19.06 1.83
C ALA A 151 12.73 -19.80 3.08
N GLU A 152 11.41 -19.93 3.22
CA GLU A 152 10.78 -20.69 4.31
C GLU A 152 11.18 -22.18 4.26
N GLU A 153 11.18 -22.80 3.08
CA GLU A 153 11.61 -24.19 2.89
C GLU A 153 13.09 -24.40 3.24
N ALA A 154 13.98 -23.47 2.85
CA ALA A 154 15.39 -23.52 3.22
C ALA A 154 15.59 -23.44 4.74
N GLU A 155 14.80 -22.65 5.45
CA GLU A 155 14.84 -22.59 6.92
C GLU A 155 14.36 -23.91 7.56
N ILE A 156 13.29 -24.50 7.03
CA ILE A 156 12.79 -25.81 7.48
C ILE A 156 13.86 -26.89 7.26
N LEU A 157 14.53 -26.90 6.10
CA LEU A 157 15.60 -27.85 5.81
C LEU A 157 16.78 -27.68 6.78
N LYS A 158 17.17 -26.44 7.11
CA LYS A 158 18.20 -26.16 8.13
C LYS A 158 17.80 -26.71 9.50
N LYS A 159 16.56 -26.44 9.94
CA LYS A 159 16.04 -26.97 11.22
C LYS A 159 16.03 -28.50 11.24
N LYS A 160 15.61 -29.14 10.14
CA LYS A 160 15.64 -30.60 9.99
C LYS A 160 17.06 -31.16 10.02
N ALA A 161 18.02 -30.53 9.35
CA ALA A 161 19.41 -30.94 9.35
C ALA A 161 20.01 -30.90 10.76
N ILE A 162 19.79 -29.80 11.49
CA ILE A 162 20.23 -29.65 12.89
C ILE A 162 19.63 -30.75 13.78
N GLN A 163 18.35 -31.10 13.59
CA GLN A 163 17.71 -32.18 14.35
C GLN A 163 18.32 -33.54 14.02
N ARG A 164 18.60 -33.82 12.74
CA ARG A 164 19.28 -35.06 12.33
C ARG A 164 20.68 -35.17 12.93
N GLU A 165 21.49 -34.11 12.86
CA GLU A 165 22.83 -34.07 13.44
C GLU A 165 22.77 -34.30 14.97
N LYS A 166 21.81 -33.68 15.67
CA LYS A 166 21.61 -33.92 17.10
C LYS A 166 21.25 -35.38 17.40
N ALA A 167 20.39 -35.99 16.59
CA ALA A 167 20.01 -37.39 16.73
C ALA A 167 21.21 -38.32 16.50
N GLU A 168 21.98 -38.08 15.43
CA GLU A 168 23.20 -38.82 15.11
C GLU A 168 24.23 -38.71 16.24
N ARG A 169 24.50 -37.49 16.72
CA ARG A 169 25.44 -37.26 17.83
C ARG A 169 25.01 -37.99 19.10
N LEU A 170 23.71 -38.06 19.38
CA LEU A 170 23.16 -38.82 20.49
C LEU A 170 23.34 -40.33 20.29
N GLU A 171 23.09 -40.82 19.08
CA GLU A 171 23.28 -42.23 18.73
C GLU A 171 24.74 -42.65 18.85
N VAL A 172 25.68 -41.84 18.37
CA VAL A 172 27.12 -42.08 18.51
C VAL A 172 27.52 -42.23 19.98
N LYS A 173 27.01 -41.36 20.87
CA LYS A 173 27.27 -41.49 22.31
C LYS A 173 26.71 -42.78 22.90
N LYS A 174 25.49 -43.18 22.49
CA LYS A 174 24.90 -44.46 22.91
C LYS A 174 25.73 -45.64 22.43
N ARG A 175 26.16 -45.64 21.17
CA ARG A 175 27.03 -46.67 20.60
C ARG A 175 28.37 -46.76 21.33
N GLN A 176 28.98 -45.63 21.70
CA GLN A 176 30.22 -45.61 22.50
C GLN A 176 30.01 -46.19 23.90
N GLN A 177 28.92 -45.85 24.58
CA GLN A 177 28.61 -46.42 25.91
C GLN A 177 28.35 -47.92 25.83
N GLU A 178 27.62 -48.36 24.81
CA GLU A 178 27.34 -49.77 24.56
C GLU A 178 28.62 -50.55 24.22
N MET A 179 29.52 -49.97 23.41
CA MET A 179 30.84 -50.54 23.14
C MET A 179 31.62 -50.73 24.44
N LYS A 180 31.71 -49.70 25.30
CA LYS A 180 32.35 -49.84 26.61
C LYS A 180 31.70 -50.92 27.50
N ARG A 181 30.37 -51.05 27.49
CA ARG A 181 29.70 -52.14 28.22
C ARG A 181 30.12 -53.51 27.68
N ARG A 182 30.19 -53.66 26.37
CA ARG A 182 30.62 -54.90 25.72
C ARG A 182 32.09 -55.20 26.04
N ASP A 183 32.96 -54.21 25.96
CA ASP A 183 34.38 -54.39 26.26
C ASP A 183 34.58 -54.82 27.72
N MET A 184 33.94 -54.15 28.69
CA MET A 184 33.99 -54.57 30.10
C MET A 184 33.42 -55.98 30.32
N PHE A 185 32.36 -56.33 29.60
CA PHE A 185 31.77 -57.66 29.69
C PHE A 185 32.70 -58.73 29.11
N LEU A 186 33.36 -58.45 27.99
CA LEU A 186 34.34 -59.34 27.38
C LEU A 186 35.57 -59.51 28.28
N GLU A 187 36.04 -58.43 28.91
CA GLU A 187 37.15 -58.47 29.87
C GLU A 187 36.80 -59.33 31.10
N ASP A 188 35.60 -59.15 31.67
CA ASP A 188 35.12 -59.98 32.79
C ASP A 188 34.97 -61.45 32.39
N GLN A 189 34.46 -61.73 31.18
CA GLN A 189 34.42 -63.10 30.66
C GLN A 189 35.83 -63.66 30.51
N TYR A 190 36.76 -62.92 29.91
CA TYR A 190 38.15 -63.33 29.74
C TYR A 190 38.81 -63.63 31.09
N TYR A 191 38.66 -62.75 32.09
CA TYR A 191 39.19 -62.94 33.43
C TYR A 191 38.63 -64.18 34.10
N LYS A 192 37.30 -64.39 34.04
CA LYS A 192 36.64 -65.59 34.59
C LYS A 192 37.09 -66.87 33.91
N THR A 193 37.22 -66.86 32.58
CA THR A 193 37.71 -68.04 31.84
C THR A 193 39.15 -68.36 32.23
N ASN A 194 40.03 -67.36 32.33
CA ASN A 194 41.41 -67.56 32.78
C ASN A 194 41.51 -68.00 34.23
N GLU A 195 40.69 -67.45 35.13
CA GLU A 195 40.62 -67.89 36.52
C GLU A 195 40.25 -69.37 36.62
N LEU A 196 39.25 -69.82 35.83
CA LEU A 196 38.88 -71.22 35.75
C LEU A 196 40.02 -72.09 35.22
N LEU A 197 40.73 -71.65 34.18
CA LEU A 197 41.90 -72.37 33.64
C LEU A 197 43.03 -72.46 34.69
N ASN A 198 43.38 -71.35 35.34
CA ASN A 198 44.38 -71.31 36.41
C ASN A 198 44.02 -72.22 37.58
N ARG A 199 42.73 -72.29 37.95
CA ARG A 199 42.23 -73.17 39.00
C ARG A 199 42.30 -74.65 38.62
N LEU A 200 42.19 -74.99 37.33
CA LEU A 200 42.43 -76.34 36.83
C LEU A 200 43.92 -76.69 36.83
N ASP A 201 44.78 -75.74 36.44
CA ASP A 201 46.24 -75.91 36.40
C ASP A 201 46.87 -76.07 37.80
N LEU A 202 46.27 -75.47 38.84
CA LEU A 202 46.73 -75.55 40.24
C LEU A 202 46.32 -76.84 40.98
N GLY A 203 45.59 -77.75 40.35
CA GLY A 203 45.15 -79.01 40.95
C GLY A 203 43.94 -78.84 41.89
N LEU A 204 42.87 -79.59 41.59
CA LEU A 204 41.58 -79.55 42.28
C LEU A 204 41.75 -79.71 43.82
N PRO A 205 41.33 -78.74 44.67
CA PRO A 205 41.17 -79.03 46.09
C PRO A 205 40.03 -80.04 46.22
N LYS A 206 40.28 -81.14 46.95
CA LYS A 206 39.28 -82.20 47.21
C LYS A 206 38.01 -81.55 47.75
N SER A 207 36.92 -81.72 47.02
CA SER A 207 35.61 -81.14 47.28
C SER A 207 35.02 -81.69 48.58
N ASP A 208 35.24 -81.01 49.69
CA ASP A 208 34.44 -81.22 50.89
C ASP A 208 33.12 -80.44 50.76
N SER A 209 32.06 -81.21 50.51
CA SER A 209 30.63 -80.91 50.72
C SER A 209 30.29 -79.46 51.09
N CYS A 210 29.89 -78.66 50.10
CA CYS A 210 29.20 -77.39 50.33
C CYS A 210 27.84 -77.68 50.98
N GLN A 211 27.78 -77.66 52.31
CA GLN A 211 26.51 -77.61 53.03
C GLN A 211 25.77 -76.34 52.62
N ILE A 212 24.58 -76.52 52.03
CA ILE A 212 23.61 -75.45 51.79
C ILE A 212 23.11 -75.01 53.18
N ALA A 213 23.82 -74.09 53.81
CA ALA A 213 23.31 -73.35 54.94
C ALA A 213 22.12 -72.51 54.44
N ASN A 214 20.94 -72.72 55.03
CA ASN A 214 19.72 -72.01 54.69
C ASN A 214 19.98 -70.49 54.64
N CYS A 215 19.75 -69.87 53.48
CA CYS A 215 19.88 -68.43 53.29
C CYS A 215 19.00 -67.70 54.32
N GLY A 216 19.61 -66.85 55.14
CA GLY A 216 18.90 -65.94 56.03
C GLY A 216 18.08 -64.88 55.27
N PRO A 217 17.52 -63.86 55.94
CA PRO A 217 16.58 -62.87 55.37
C PRO A 217 17.21 -61.88 54.36
N GLU A 218 18.12 -62.34 53.50
CA GLU A 218 18.71 -61.61 52.37
C GLU A 218 17.65 -61.19 51.34
N SER A 219 16.53 -61.90 51.28
CA SER A 219 15.34 -61.53 50.49
C SER A 219 14.83 -60.12 50.83
N THR A 220 14.93 -59.69 52.10
CA THR A 220 14.54 -58.34 52.52
C THR A 220 15.55 -57.28 52.07
N ALA A 221 16.84 -57.58 52.01
CA ALA A 221 17.86 -56.65 51.52
C ALA A 221 17.76 -56.45 49.99
N TRP A 222 17.55 -57.53 49.24
CA TRP A 222 17.32 -57.48 47.80
C TRP A 222 16.03 -56.73 47.46
N MET A 223 14.93 -56.99 48.20
CA MET A 223 13.67 -56.28 48.04
C MET A 223 13.79 -54.78 48.32
N ARG A 224 14.53 -54.38 49.37
CA ARG A 224 14.83 -52.96 49.67
C ARG A 224 15.65 -52.28 48.58
N SER A 225 16.63 -52.98 48.01
CA SER A 225 17.41 -52.48 46.89
C SER A 225 16.56 -52.32 45.62
N HIS A 226 15.65 -53.27 45.37
CA HIS A 226 14.74 -53.22 44.24
C HIS A 226 13.73 -52.07 44.37
N THR A 227 13.11 -51.88 45.54
CA THR A 227 12.18 -50.77 45.79
C THR A 227 12.87 -49.42 45.69
N TYR A 228 14.11 -49.30 46.18
CA TYR A 228 14.91 -48.09 46.00
C TYR A 228 15.19 -47.79 44.51
N LYS A 229 15.64 -48.79 43.74
CA LYS A 229 15.87 -48.64 42.28
C LYS A 229 14.57 -48.32 41.53
N GLN A 230 13.44 -48.81 42.01
CA GLN A 230 12.13 -48.53 41.44
C GLN A 230 11.68 -47.09 41.72
N ALA A 231 11.78 -46.63 42.96
CA ALA A 231 11.49 -45.23 43.33
C ALA A 231 12.37 -44.23 42.58
N LEU A 232 13.65 -44.55 42.35
CA LEU A 232 14.55 -43.71 41.56
C LEU A 232 14.07 -43.57 40.09
N ARG A 233 13.65 -44.67 39.47
CA ARG A 233 13.08 -44.66 38.11
C ARG A 233 11.76 -43.88 38.04
N GLU A 234 10.94 -43.97 39.08
CA GLU A 234 9.69 -43.22 39.18
C GLU A 234 9.92 -41.71 39.32
N ASP A 235 10.93 -41.27 40.09
CA ASP A 235 11.33 -39.86 40.16
C ASP A 235 11.84 -39.35 38.80
N GLU A 236 12.69 -40.12 38.12
CA GLU A 236 13.16 -39.79 36.77
C GLU A 236 12.00 -39.68 35.77
N ASN A 237 11.05 -40.62 35.81
CA ASN A 237 9.86 -40.59 34.97
C ASN A 237 8.96 -39.39 35.27
N ARG A 238 8.80 -39.02 36.54
CA ARG A 238 8.06 -37.82 36.95
C ARG A 238 8.68 -36.56 36.35
N ARG A 239 10.00 -36.40 36.46
CA ARG A 239 10.72 -35.25 35.87
C ARG A 239 10.61 -35.21 34.35
N LEU A 240 10.68 -36.36 33.69
CA LEU A 240 10.49 -36.44 32.24
C LEU A 240 9.07 -36.02 31.84
N GLU A 241 8.06 -36.41 32.61
CA GLU A 241 6.67 -36.06 32.32
C GLU A 241 6.40 -34.57 32.57
N GLU A 242 6.96 -33.98 33.63
CA GLU A 242 6.93 -32.53 33.87
C GLU A 242 7.56 -31.76 32.70
N MET A 243 8.72 -32.19 32.21
CA MET A 243 9.39 -31.56 31.08
C MET A 243 8.55 -31.66 29.78
N LYS A 244 7.89 -32.79 29.54
CA LYS A 244 6.95 -32.93 28.40
C LYS A 244 5.76 -31.98 28.54
N GLN A 245 5.17 -31.87 29.72
CA GLN A 245 4.05 -30.98 29.97
C GLN A 245 4.46 -29.51 29.78
N GLU A 246 5.67 -29.13 30.20
CA GLU A 246 6.19 -27.79 29.97
C GLU A 246 6.38 -27.50 28.47
N GLN A 247 6.89 -28.46 27.70
CA GLN A 247 6.96 -28.34 26.24
C GLN A 247 5.57 -28.20 25.60
N ARG A 248 4.57 -28.95 26.08
CA ARG A 248 3.18 -28.83 25.60
C ARG A 248 2.60 -27.45 25.90
N ARG A 249 2.74 -26.95 27.13
CA ARG A 249 2.31 -25.60 27.51
C ARG A 249 2.99 -24.52 26.66
N LYS A 250 4.28 -24.69 26.37
CA LYS A 250 5.01 -23.76 25.50
C LYS A 250 4.49 -23.81 24.06
N ALA A 251 4.17 -24.99 23.54
CA ALA A 251 3.56 -25.14 22.21
C ALA A 251 2.17 -24.50 22.17
N GLU A 252 1.31 -24.78 23.15
CA GLU A 252 -0.03 -24.18 23.29
C GLU A 252 0.04 -22.65 23.36
N PHE A 253 1.02 -22.09 24.09
CA PHE A 253 1.22 -20.64 24.16
C PHE A 253 1.59 -20.04 22.80
N MET A 254 2.47 -20.70 22.05
CA MET A 254 2.85 -20.26 20.70
C MET A 254 1.68 -20.37 19.73
N GLU A 255 0.89 -21.44 19.81
CA GLU A 255 -0.32 -21.64 19.00
C GLU A 255 -1.37 -20.57 19.33
N PHE A 256 -1.59 -20.26 20.60
CA PHE A 256 -2.50 -19.19 21.01
C PHE A 256 -2.06 -17.82 20.46
N LYS A 257 -0.76 -17.51 20.52
CA LYS A 257 -0.21 -16.28 19.90
C LYS A 257 -0.43 -16.24 18.40
N GLN A 258 -0.19 -17.36 17.71
CA GLN A 258 -0.41 -17.47 16.28
C GLN A 258 -1.89 -17.28 15.92
N LYS A 259 -2.80 -17.90 16.69
CA LYS A 259 -4.25 -17.79 16.50
C LYS A 259 -4.75 -16.36 16.69
N GLN A 260 -4.25 -15.65 17.70
CA GLN A 260 -4.55 -14.23 17.92
C GLN A 260 -4.10 -13.36 16.75
N GLU A 261 -2.90 -13.62 16.20
CA GLU A 261 -2.40 -12.89 15.04
C GLU A 261 -3.23 -13.17 13.79
N GLU A 262 -3.60 -14.43 13.54
CA GLU A 262 -4.46 -14.82 12.42
C GLU A 262 -5.87 -14.22 12.54
N GLU A 263 -6.44 -14.21 13.75
CA GLU A 263 -7.71 -13.55 14.03
C GLU A 263 -7.63 -12.04 13.79
N ALA A 264 -6.54 -11.39 14.22
CA ALA A 264 -6.31 -9.97 13.93
C ALA A 264 -6.21 -9.70 12.42
N ARG A 265 -5.51 -10.56 11.66
CA ARG A 265 -5.40 -10.45 10.19
C ARG A 265 -6.76 -10.60 9.50
N THR A 266 -7.54 -11.62 9.88
CA THR A 266 -8.87 -11.85 9.28
C THR A 266 -9.85 -10.74 9.66
N ARG A 267 -9.78 -10.22 10.89
CA ARG A 267 -10.57 -9.05 11.33
C ARG A 267 -10.19 -7.79 10.56
N ALA A 268 -8.90 -7.52 10.36
CA ALA A 268 -8.43 -6.40 9.56
C ALA A 268 -8.92 -6.49 8.11
N HIS A 269 -8.83 -7.68 7.49
CA HIS A 269 -9.36 -7.92 6.16
C HIS A 269 -10.88 -7.69 6.07
N ARG A 270 -11.65 -8.21 7.04
CA ARG A 270 -13.10 -7.97 7.12
C ARG A 270 -13.43 -6.48 7.29
N ASN A 271 -12.68 -5.75 8.12
CA ASN A 271 -12.84 -4.32 8.31
C ASN A 271 -12.55 -3.54 7.02
N GLU A 272 -11.50 -3.92 6.29
CA GLU A 272 -11.17 -3.32 4.99
C GLU A 272 -12.31 -3.52 3.98
N GLN A 273 -12.85 -4.74 3.89
CA GLN A 273 -14.03 -5.01 3.04
C GLN A 273 -15.23 -4.12 3.43
N ARG A 274 -15.51 -3.97 4.72
CA ARG A 274 -16.56 -3.06 5.20
C ARG A 274 -16.29 -1.61 4.82
N ARG A 275 -15.04 -1.15 4.96
CA ARG A 275 -14.64 0.22 4.60
C ARG A 275 -14.85 0.49 3.11
N VAL A 276 -14.42 -0.43 2.25
CA VAL A 276 -14.59 -0.31 0.79
C VAL A 276 -16.07 -0.34 0.41
N ASN A 277 -16.87 -1.20 1.05
CA ASN A 277 -18.31 -1.27 0.81
C ASN A 277 -19.02 0.02 1.24
N ASN A 278 -18.73 0.53 2.44
CA ASN A 278 -19.28 1.81 2.90
C ASN A 278 -18.87 2.96 1.98
N ALA A 279 -17.60 3.05 1.59
CA ALA A 279 -17.14 4.07 0.64
C ALA A 279 -17.83 3.94 -0.74
N PHE A 280 -18.20 2.73 -1.15
CA PHE A 280 -19.00 2.50 -2.35
C PHE A 280 -20.44 3.03 -2.18
N LEU A 281 -21.08 2.77 -1.04
CA LEU A 281 -22.42 3.28 -0.72
C LEU A 281 -22.45 4.81 -0.60
N ASP A 282 -21.45 5.42 0.03
CA ASP A 282 -21.33 6.89 0.12
C ASP A 282 -21.21 7.52 -1.26
N ARG A 283 -20.44 6.89 -2.17
CA ARG A 283 -20.35 7.33 -3.57
C ARG A 283 -21.67 7.20 -4.32
N LEU A 284 -22.54 6.26 -3.95
CA LEU A 284 -23.88 6.17 -4.52
C LEU A 284 -24.77 7.27 -3.95
N GLN A 285 -24.78 7.48 -2.64
CA GLN A 285 -25.61 8.52 -2.01
C GLN A 285 -25.21 9.94 -2.42
N ASN A 286 -23.92 10.22 -2.56
CA ASN A 286 -23.43 11.51 -3.07
C ASN A 286 -23.77 11.75 -4.55
N LYS A 287 -24.15 10.72 -5.30
CA LYS A 287 -24.75 10.88 -6.65
C LYS A 287 -26.25 11.11 -6.58
N THR A 288 -26.92 10.63 -5.53
CA THR A 288 -28.37 10.79 -5.33
C THR A 288 -28.73 12.10 -4.65
N GLN A 289 -27.82 12.72 -3.90
CA GLN A 289 -27.96 14.11 -3.47
C GLN A 289 -27.73 15.02 -4.67
N PRO A 290 -28.74 15.77 -5.16
CA PRO A 290 -28.49 16.81 -6.14
C PRO A 290 -27.57 17.83 -5.47
N ASN A 291 -26.44 18.12 -6.11
CA ASN A 291 -25.70 19.34 -5.83
C ASN A 291 -26.68 20.51 -6.01
N SER A 292 -27.30 20.94 -4.91
CA SER A 292 -28.17 22.11 -4.81
C SER A 292 -27.29 23.36 -4.95
N ILE A 293 -26.86 23.60 -6.18
CA ILE A 293 -26.42 24.90 -6.63
C ILE A 293 -27.59 25.41 -7.45
N TYR A 294 -28.43 26.22 -6.80
CA TYR A 294 -29.52 26.94 -7.44
C TYR A 294 -28.98 27.76 -8.63
N GLN A 295 -29.45 27.43 -9.83
CA GLN A 295 -29.50 28.33 -10.97
C GLN A 295 -30.92 28.21 -11.53
N PRO A 296 -31.79 29.22 -11.35
CA PRO A 296 -33.13 29.22 -11.93
C PRO A 296 -33.05 29.72 -13.38
N GLY A 297 -33.49 28.89 -14.33
CA GLY A 297 -33.50 29.29 -15.74
C GLY A 297 -34.13 28.28 -16.70
N TYR A 298 -35.46 28.31 -16.75
CA TYR A 298 -36.31 28.09 -17.93
C TYR A 298 -36.26 26.77 -18.74
N SER A 299 -37.42 26.09 -18.66
CA SER A 299 -38.23 25.51 -19.76
C SER A 299 -37.70 24.37 -20.62
N GLY A 300 -38.49 23.30 -20.69
CA GLY A 300 -38.75 22.62 -21.96
C GLY A 300 -38.89 21.10 -21.91
N SER A 301 -40.13 20.65 -22.10
CA SER A 301 -40.51 19.41 -22.80
C SER A 301 -40.63 18.09 -22.01
N LEU A 302 -41.86 17.57 -22.09
CA LEU A 302 -42.29 16.17 -22.11
C LEU A 302 -41.19 15.17 -22.51
N ASP A 303 -41.11 14.06 -21.78
CA ASP A 303 -41.54 12.75 -22.32
C ASP A 303 -41.68 11.70 -21.19
N TYR A 304 -42.93 11.23 -21.04
CA TYR A 304 -43.29 10.04 -20.27
C TYR A 304 -42.90 8.81 -21.10
N LEU A 305 -41.89 8.05 -20.70
CA LEU A 305 -41.69 6.69 -21.19
C LEU A 305 -41.35 5.73 -20.04
N SER A 306 -42.19 4.71 -19.96
CA SER A 306 -42.32 3.68 -18.94
C SER A 306 -41.02 2.92 -18.62
N ASN A 307 -40.66 2.88 -17.35
CA ASN A 307 -39.66 1.98 -16.78
C ASN A 307 -40.32 0.77 -16.11
N GLU A 308 -41.14 -0.01 -16.84
CA GLU A 308 -41.65 -1.31 -16.36
C GLU A 308 -40.96 -2.53 -17.03
N ALA A 309 -40.00 -2.32 -17.92
CA ALA A 309 -39.36 -3.43 -18.64
C ALA A 309 -38.14 -4.07 -17.95
N CYS A 310 -37.73 -3.60 -16.75
CA CYS A 310 -36.46 -4.04 -16.15
C CYS A 310 -36.58 -5.02 -14.96
N VAL A 311 -37.80 -5.36 -14.50
CA VAL A 311 -37.98 -6.22 -13.31
C VAL A 311 -38.21 -7.69 -13.67
N SER A 312 -38.54 -8.02 -14.92
CA SER A 312 -38.91 -9.39 -15.31
C SER A 312 -37.73 -10.33 -15.63
N PHE A 313 -36.51 -9.82 -15.85
CA PHE A 313 -35.38 -10.69 -16.23
C PHE A 313 -34.70 -11.41 -15.04
N TRP A 314 -34.89 -10.93 -13.80
CA TRP A 314 -34.23 -11.51 -12.63
C TRP A 314 -35.01 -12.66 -11.96
N ILE A 315 -36.31 -12.79 -12.23
CA ILE A 315 -37.15 -13.83 -11.61
C ILE A 315 -37.13 -15.15 -12.39
N GLN A 316 -36.74 -15.13 -13.68
CA GLN A 316 -36.76 -16.34 -14.51
C GLN A 316 -35.49 -17.21 -14.41
N ASN A 317 -34.36 -16.66 -13.94
CA ASN A 317 -33.10 -17.41 -13.83
C ASN A 317 -32.90 -18.16 -12.50
N VAL A 318 -33.78 -17.99 -11.50
CA VAL A 318 -33.67 -18.69 -10.20
C VAL A 318 -34.46 -20.02 -10.18
N LYS A 319 -35.27 -20.31 -11.21
CA LYS A 319 -36.02 -21.58 -11.31
C LYS A 319 -35.35 -22.67 -12.17
N ALA A 320 -34.19 -22.41 -12.77
CA ALA A 320 -33.47 -23.38 -13.61
C ALA A 320 -32.34 -24.12 -12.88
N ILE A 321 -32.21 -23.96 -11.55
CA ILE A 321 -31.28 -24.73 -10.73
C ILE A 321 -32.07 -25.33 -9.56
N ARG A 322 -32.84 -26.38 -9.85
CA ARG A 322 -33.23 -27.36 -8.84
C ARG A 322 -33.53 -28.71 -9.50
#